data_AF-A0A0G1JC11-F1
#
_entry.id   AF-A0A0G1JC11-F1
#
_cell.length_a   1.000
_cell.length_b   1.000
_cell.length_c   1.000
_cell.angle_alpha   90.00
_cell.angle_beta   90.00
_cell.angle_gamma   90.00
#
_symmetry.space_group_name_H-M   'P 1'
#
loop_
_entity.id
_entity.type
_entity.pdbx_description
1 polymer ?
#
loop_
_entity_poly.entity_id
_entity_poly.type
_entity_poly.pdbx_seq_one_letter_code
_entity_poly.pdbx_strand_id
1 'polypeptide(L)'
;MAEGVDAEAQQAALKAGGQTIGVLGFGIARLTSFSNLALCKRVAVSGAGCLVSPFEAFTTASKYTFLERNKIIAGLADAILVIEASRKSGCMSTVDAALELGKEAFAVPGNVFSYLSMGTNDLIKQGAKPVTCVEDIVV
;
A
#
# COMPACT_ATOMS: atom_id res chain seq x y z
N MET A 1 9.02 2.31 5.05
CA MET A 1 7.60 1.98 4.80
C MET A 1 6.72 3.09 5.34
N ALA A 2 5.59 3.37 4.69
CA ALA A 2 4.65 4.38 5.18
C ALA A 2 4.00 3.93 6.51
N GLU A 3 3.60 4.90 7.32
CA GLU A 3 2.82 4.68 8.54
C GLU A 3 1.35 4.46 8.20
N GLY A 4 0.55 4.07 9.21
CA GLY A 4 -0.89 3.85 9.04
C GLY A 4 -1.19 2.50 8.37
N VAL A 5 -2.12 2.53 7.41
CA VAL A 5 -2.68 1.31 6.78
C VAL A 5 -1.60 0.38 6.22
N ASP A 6 -0.56 0.91 5.55
CA ASP A 6 0.56 0.12 5.04
C ASP A 6 1.24 -0.70 6.17
N ALA A 7 1.53 -0.05 7.30
CA ALA A 7 2.21 -0.69 8.42
C ALA A 7 1.30 -1.72 9.12
N GLU A 8 0.02 -1.40 9.30
CA GLU A 8 -0.95 -2.32 9.90
C GLU A 8 -1.21 -3.55 9.03
N ALA A 9 -1.34 -3.37 7.71
CA ALA A 9 -1.54 -4.47 6.77
C ALA A 9 -0.38 -5.48 6.80
N GLN A 10 0.86 -4.99 6.78
CA GLN A 10 2.04 -5.87 6.85
C GLN A 10 2.15 -6.58 8.19
N GLN A 11 1.84 -5.90 9.29
CA GLN A 11 1.83 -6.51 10.61
C GLN A 11 0.75 -7.57 10.75
N ALA A 12 -0.46 -7.29 10.25
CA ALA A 12 -1.57 -8.23 10.27
C ALA A 12 -1.25 -9.49 9.46
N ALA A 13 -0.68 -9.33 8.26
CA ALA A 13 -0.24 -10.44 7.42
C ALA A 13 0.75 -11.36 8.17
N LEU A 14 1.80 -10.77 8.77
CA LEU A 14 2.78 -11.55 9.53
C LEU A 14 2.18 -12.23 10.76
N LYS A 15 1.29 -11.54 11.51
CA LYS A 15 0.62 -12.11 12.69
C LYS A 15 -0.29 -13.29 12.33
N ALA A 16 -0.92 -13.24 11.15
CA ALA A 16 -1.75 -14.32 10.63
C ALA A 16 -0.93 -15.49 10.04
N GLY A 17 0.41 -15.42 10.06
CA GLY A 17 1.27 -16.42 9.42
C GLY A 17 1.31 -16.32 7.90
N GLY A 18 0.80 -15.23 7.33
CA GLY A 18 0.83 -14.94 5.90
C GLY A 18 2.14 -14.29 5.45
N GLN A 19 2.20 -13.98 4.16
CA GLN A 19 3.37 -13.35 3.53
C GLN A 19 3.17 -11.86 3.31
N THR A 20 4.27 -11.10 3.22
CA THR A 20 4.19 -9.66 2.94
C THR A 20 5.41 -9.13 2.18
N ILE A 21 5.19 -8.19 1.26
CA ILE A 21 6.24 -7.53 0.50
C ILE A 21 6.20 -6.03 0.77
N GLY A 22 7.27 -5.50 1.37
CA GLY A 22 7.43 -4.06 1.59
C GLY A 22 8.24 -3.39 0.49
N VAL A 23 7.59 -2.58 -0.33
CA VAL A 23 8.28 -1.81 -1.38
C VAL A 23 8.72 -0.44 -0.83
N LEU A 24 10.00 -0.14 -0.93
CA LEU A 24 10.63 1.06 -0.37
C LEU A 24 10.66 2.22 -1.37
N GLY A 25 10.41 3.44 -0.88
CA GLY A 25 10.49 4.69 -1.66
C GLY A 25 11.89 5.29 -1.74
N PHE A 26 12.93 4.50 -1.43
CA PHE A 26 14.33 4.91 -1.30
C PHE A 26 15.25 3.70 -1.38
N GLY A 27 16.55 3.93 -1.51
CA GLY A 27 17.57 2.89 -1.60
C GLY A 27 17.70 2.03 -0.34
N ILE A 28 17.86 0.70 -0.50
CA ILE A 28 17.84 -0.26 0.62
C ILE A 28 18.88 0.04 1.72
N ALA A 29 20.04 0.61 1.38
CA ALA A 29 21.08 0.94 2.36
C ALA A 29 20.74 2.16 3.23
N ARG A 30 19.68 2.91 2.92
CA ARG A 30 19.18 4.02 3.75
C ARG A 30 18.12 3.64 4.78
N LEU A 31 17.84 2.35 4.95
CA LEU A 31 16.77 1.87 5.85
C LEU A 31 16.95 2.33 7.32
N THR A 32 18.15 2.76 7.71
CA THR A 32 18.54 3.11 9.08
C THR A 32 17.81 4.29 9.74
N SER A 33 17.13 5.15 8.96
CA SER A 33 16.69 6.48 9.45
C SER A 33 15.16 6.70 9.46
N PHE A 34 14.35 5.65 9.36
CA PHE A 34 12.89 5.78 9.20
C PHE A 34 12.10 5.25 10.41
N SER A 35 10.94 5.88 10.69
CA SER A 35 10.05 5.58 11.81
C SER A 35 9.61 4.10 11.89
N ASN A 36 9.45 3.45 10.73
CA ASN A 36 9.07 2.03 10.64
C ASN A 36 10.25 1.05 10.55
N LEU A 37 11.45 1.43 11.01
CA LEU A 37 12.63 0.54 10.95
C LEU A 37 12.39 -0.80 11.67
N ALA A 38 11.74 -0.78 12.84
CA ALA A 38 11.46 -2.00 13.60
C ALA A 38 10.57 -2.96 12.79
N LEU A 39 9.55 -2.45 12.12
CA LEU A 39 8.68 -3.25 11.26
C LEU A 39 9.43 -3.77 10.03
N CYS A 40 10.23 -2.93 9.37
CA CYS A 40 11.04 -3.36 8.23
C CYS A 40 11.99 -4.51 8.62
N LYS A 41 12.64 -4.42 9.79
CA LYS A 41 13.48 -5.50 10.33
C LYS A 41 12.66 -6.77 10.57
N ARG A 42 11.47 -6.65 11.18
CA ARG A 42 10.57 -7.78 11.41
C ARG A 42 10.18 -8.47 10.11
N VAL A 43 9.79 -7.70 9.09
CA VAL A 43 9.48 -8.23 7.75
C VAL A 43 10.67 -9.00 7.20
N ALA A 44 11.86 -8.38 7.20
CA ALA A 44 13.07 -8.98 6.63
C ALA A 44 13.53 -10.28 7.32
N VAL A 45 13.35 -10.42 8.63
CA VAL A 45 13.81 -11.60 9.39
C VAL A 45 12.71 -12.66 9.61
N SER A 46 11.46 -12.36 9.28
CA SER A 46 10.32 -13.25 9.53
C SER A 46 10.35 -14.56 8.75
N GLY A 47 11.14 -14.66 7.68
CA GLY A 47 11.10 -15.77 6.72
C GLY A 47 9.87 -15.78 5.80
N ALA A 48 8.83 -15.01 6.13
CA ALA A 48 7.60 -14.85 5.34
C ALA A 48 7.49 -13.45 4.70
N GLY A 49 8.50 -12.59 4.87
CA GLY A 49 8.51 -11.22 4.41
C GLY A 49 9.66 -10.92 3.45
N CYS A 50 9.45 -9.96 2.54
CA CYS A 50 10.48 -9.46 1.63
C CYS A 50 10.45 -7.93 1.59
N LEU A 51 11.62 -7.29 1.50
CA LEU A 51 11.73 -5.86 1.23
C LEU A 51 12.35 -5.64 -0.15
N VAL A 52 11.71 -4.82 -0.96
CA VAL A 52 12.13 -4.50 -2.33
C VAL A 52 12.36 -3.01 -2.45
N SER A 53 13.45 -2.61 -3.09
CA SER A 53 13.67 -1.21 -3.50
C SER A 53 13.98 -1.19 -5.00
N PRO A 54 13.25 -0.39 -5.81
CA PRO A 54 13.58 -0.20 -7.23
C PRO A 54 14.70 0.83 -7.44
N PHE A 55 15.34 1.30 -6.36
CA PHE A 55 16.33 2.38 -6.41
C PHE A 55 17.72 1.88 -6.04
N GLU A 56 18.75 2.61 -6.50
CA GLU A 56 20.13 2.36 -6.09
C GLU A 56 20.28 2.41 -4.56
N ALA A 57 21.27 1.69 -4.03
CA ALA A 57 21.43 1.42 -2.60
C ALA A 57 21.30 2.67 -1.71
N PHE A 58 21.80 3.83 -2.17
CA PHE A 58 21.84 5.07 -1.41
C PHE A 58 20.91 6.18 -1.96
N THR A 59 19.91 5.85 -2.77
CA THR A 59 18.92 6.86 -3.24
C THR A 59 18.10 7.41 -2.07
N THR A 60 17.98 8.73 -1.98
CA THR A 60 17.22 9.44 -0.95
C THR A 60 15.72 9.46 -1.28
N ALA A 61 14.88 9.38 -0.24
CA ALA A 61 13.43 9.50 -0.39
C ALA A 61 13.04 10.91 -0.88
N SER A 62 12.12 10.97 -1.83
CA SER A 62 11.51 12.21 -2.33
C SER A 62 10.07 11.93 -2.76
N LYS A 63 9.29 12.99 -3.02
CA LYS A 63 7.92 12.84 -3.55
C LYS A 63 7.90 11.99 -4.83
N TYR A 64 8.89 12.16 -5.71
CA TYR A 64 8.98 11.41 -6.97
C TYR A 64 9.30 9.93 -6.75
N THR A 65 10.22 9.60 -5.85
CA THR A 65 10.54 8.20 -5.57
C THR A 65 9.36 7.46 -4.92
N PHE A 66 8.51 8.15 -4.14
CA PHE A 66 7.27 7.56 -3.65
C PHE A 66 6.25 7.28 -4.76
N LEU A 67 6.12 8.17 -5.75
CA LEU A 67 5.26 7.93 -6.92
C LEU A 67 5.75 6.75 -7.75
N GLU A 68 7.05 6.66 -8.03
CA GLU A 68 7.62 5.51 -8.75
C GLU A 68 7.48 4.21 -7.96
N ARG A 69 7.69 4.26 -6.63
CA ARG A 69 7.46 3.11 -5.74
C ARG A 69 6.03 2.60 -5.85
N ASN A 70 5.04 3.49 -5.89
CA ASN A 70 3.62 3.11 -5.94
C ASN A 70 3.27 2.34 -7.22
N LYS A 71 3.93 2.65 -8.36
CA LYS A 71 3.79 1.84 -9.59
C LYS A 71 4.30 0.41 -9.40
N ILE A 72 5.37 0.22 -8.63
CA ILE A 72 5.88 -1.13 -8.31
C ILE A 72 4.90 -1.88 -7.40
N ILE A 73 4.29 -1.21 -6.41
CA ILE A 73 3.23 -1.82 -5.59
C ILE A 73 2.07 -2.27 -6.48
N ALA A 74 1.58 -1.37 -7.33
CA ALA A 74 0.50 -1.68 -8.28
C ALA A 74 0.89 -2.82 -9.22
N GLY A 75 2.14 -2.85 -9.71
CA GLY A 75 2.67 -3.89 -10.60
C GLY A 75 2.77 -5.27 -9.94
N LEU A 76 3.12 -5.34 -8.66
CA LEU A 76 3.26 -6.60 -7.93
C LEU A 76 1.93 -7.18 -7.41
N ALA A 77 0.93 -6.34 -7.15
CA ALA A 77 -0.34 -6.79 -6.59
C ALA A 77 -1.28 -7.35 -7.66
N ASP A 78 -2.09 -8.37 -7.37
CA ASP A 78 -3.15 -8.81 -8.30
C ASP A 78 -4.34 -7.84 -8.31
N ALA A 79 -4.61 -7.21 -7.16
CA ALA A 79 -5.64 -6.20 -6.96
C ALA A 79 -5.23 -5.20 -5.86
N ILE A 80 -5.90 -4.05 -5.82
CA ILE A 80 -5.66 -3.02 -4.80
C ILE A 80 -6.90 -2.86 -3.91
N LEU A 81 -6.70 -2.89 -2.59
CA LEU A 81 -7.73 -2.54 -1.61
C LEU A 81 -7.38 -1.22 -0.92
N VAL A 82 -8.28 -0.25 -1.00
CA VAL A 82 -8.14 1.04 -0.32
C VAL A 82 -9.01 1.06 0.94
N ILE A 83 -8.37 1.08 2.11
CA ILE A 83 -9.04 1.09 3.41
C ILE A 83 -9.53 2.50 3.78
N GLU A 84 -8.64 3.48 3.70
CA GLU A 84 -8.94 4.90 3.98
C GLU A 84 -8.15 5.79 3.03
N ALA A 85 -8.80 6.82 2.49
CA ALA A 85 -8.18 7.82 1.64
C ALA A 85 -8.98 9.11 1.58
N SER A 86 -8.30 10.25 1.67
CA SER A 86 -8.86 11.52 1.20
C SER A 86 -8.71 11.64 -0.33
N ARG A 87 -9.42 12.59 -0.94
CA ARG A 87 -9.35 12.85 -2.40
C ARG A 87 -7.95 13.13 -2.94
N LYS A 88 -7.04 13.64 -2.10
CA LYS A 88 -5.64 13.96 -2.47
C LYS A 88 -4.65 13.04 -1.77
N SER A 89 -5.10 11.86 -1.34
CA SER A 89 -4.23 10.88 -0.67
C SER A 89 -3.13 10.40 -1.61
N GLY A 90 -1.93 10.18 -1.07
CA GLY A 90 -0.82 9.62 -1.83
C GLY A 90 -1.11 8.22 -2.40
N CYS A 91 -2.01 7.47 -1.77
CA CYS A 91 -2.40 6.14 -2.26
C CYS A 91 -3.19 6.19 -3.58
N MET A 92 -3.77 7.33 -3.97
CA MET A 92 -4.51 7.45 -5.24
C MET A 92 -3.61 7.15 -6.43
N SER A 93 -2.33 7.57 -6.38
CA SER A 93 -1.37 7.23 -7.43
C SER A 93 -1.11 5.71 -7.56
N THR A 94 -1.28 4.93 -6.49
CA THR A 94 -1.21 3.46 -6.55
C THR A 94 -2.44 2.90 -7.25
N VAL A 95 -3.62 3.45 -6.96
CA VAL A 95 -4.89 3.05 -7.58
C VAL A 95 -4.86 3.37 -9.08
N ASP A 96 -4.48 4.58 -9.45
CA ASP A 96 -4.36 5.01 -10.85
C ASP A 96 -3.42 4.08 -11.62
N ALA A 97 -2.23 3.80 -11.07
CA ALA A 97 -1.27 2.88 -11.68
C ALA A 97 -1.81 1.44 -11.80
N ALA A 98 -2.62 0.97 -10.85
CA ALA A 98 -3.23 -0.36 -10.92
C ALA A 98 -4.31 -0.43 -12.00
N LEU A 99 -5.14 0.61 -12.12
CA LEU A 99 -6.16 0.71 -13.16
C LEU A 99 -5.54 0.79 -14.55
N GLU A 100 -4.43 1.53 -14.72
CA GLU A 100 -3.65 1.57 -15.97
C GLU A 100 -3.13 0.17 -16.38
N LEU A 101 -2.81 -0.67 -15.40
CA LEU A 101 -2.39 -2.06 -15.61
C LEU A 101 -3.58 -3.03 -15.79
N GLY A 102 -4.82 -2.54 -15.83
CA GLY A 102 -6.03 -3.35 -15.98
C GLY A 102 -6.38 -4.17 -14.74
N LYS A 103 -5.92 -3.76 -13.56
CA LYS A 103 -6.14 -4.48 -12.29
C LYS A 103 -7.39 -4.01 -11.58
N GLU A 104 -7.94 -4.89 -10.76
CA GLU A 104 -9.14 -4.55 -9.97
C GLU A 104 -8.80 -3.65 -8.80
N ALA A 105 -9.67 -2.66 -8.57
CA ALA A 105 -9.63 -1.78 -7.42
C ALA A 105 -10.85 -2.00 -6.53
N PHE A 106 -10.57 -2.15 -5.24
CA PHE A 106 -11.53 -2.33 -4.16
C PHE A 106 -11.41 -1.17 -3.18
N ALA A 107 -12.52 -0.81 -2.55
CA ALA A 107 -12.54 0.30 -1.61
C ALA A 107 -13.51 0.01 -0.45
N VAL A 108 -13.07 0.31 0.77
CA VAL A 108 -13.92 0.21 1.96
C VAL A 108 -14.82 1.45 2.03
N PRO A 109 -16.16 1.30 2.02
CA PRO A 109 -17.06 2.42 2.18
C PRO A 109 -16.93 3.03 3.57
N GLY A 110 -17.13 4.34 3.68
CA GLY A 110 -17.05 5.02 4.97
C GLY A 110 -18.03 6.18 5.08
N ASN A 111 -18.07 6.78 6.28
CA ASN A 111 -18.97 7.89 6.58
C ASN A 111 -18.78 9.03 5.56
N VAL A 112 -19.86 9.49 4.92
CA VAL A 112 -19.84 10.55 3.90
C VAL A 112 -19.33 11.90 4.43
N PHE A 113 -19.35 12.11 5.74
CA PHE A 113 -18.80 13.30 6.41
C PHE A 113 -17.33 13.13 6.84
N SER A 114 -16.78 11.92 6.78
CA SER A 114 -15.37 11.67 7.13
C SER A 114 -14.45 12.08 5.99
N TYR A 115 -13.48 12.96 6.30
CA TYR A 115 -12.44 13.36 5.35
C TYR A 115 -11.62 12.16 4.81
N LEU A 116 -11.40 11.14 5.65
CA LEU A 116 -10.64 9.94 5.29
C LEU A 116 -11.45 8.92 4.47
N SER A 117 -12.75 9.13 4.32
CA SER A 117 -13.62 8.26 3.50
C SER A 117 -14.03 8.91 2.18
N MET A 118 -13.70 10.18 1.96
CA MET A 118 -14.07 10.88 0.71
C MET A 118 -13.47 10.20 -0.53
N GLY A 119 -12.21 9.79 -0.45
CA GLY A 119 -11.50 9.14 -1.54
C GLY A 119 -12.03 7.74 -1.82
N THR A 120 -12.23 6.91 -0.78
CA THR A 120 -12.79 5.56 -0.97
C THR A 120 -14.21 5.60 -1.52
N ASN A 121 -15.06 6.50 -1.01
CA ASN A 121 -16.42 6.69 -1.53
C ASN A 121 -16.42 7.20 -2.98
N ASP A 122 -15.47 8.06 -3.37
CA ASP A 122 -15.36 8.53 -4.75
C ASP A 122 -14.84 7.42 -5.69
N LEU A 123 -13.93 6.55 -5.23
CA LEU A 123 -13.50 5.37 -5.99
C LEU A 123 -14.68 4.41 -6.25
N ILE A 124 -15.54 4.19 -5.24
CA ILE A 124 -16.74 3.35 -5.40
C ILE A 124 -17.67 3.94 -6.48
N LYS A 125 -17.87 5.26 -6.50
CA LYS A 125 -18.66 5.93 -7.56
C LYS A 125 -18.03 5.78 -8.95
N GLN A 126 -16.71 5.63 -9.02
CA GLN A 126 -15.96 5.44 -10.25
C GLN A 126 -15.90 3.98 -10.70
N GLY A 127 -16.50 3.05 -9.93
CA GLY A 127 -16.61 1.64 -10.30
C GLY A 127 -15.69 0.71 -9.51
N ALA A 128 -14.95 1.20 -8.51
CA ALA A 128 -14.26 0.31 -7.57
C ALA A 128 -15.29 -0.55 -6.81
N LYS A 129 -14.97 -1.83 -6.60
CA LYS A 129 -15.87 -2.75 -5.89
C LYS A 129 -15.90 -2.39 -4.39
N PRO A 130 -17.09 -2.16 -3.79
CA PRO A 130 -17.18 -1.91 -2.36
C PRO A 130 -16.83 -3.18 -1.58
N VAL A 131 -16.04 -3.04 -0.51
CA VAL A 131 -15.67 -4.16 0.38
C VAL A 131 -16.20 -3.89 1.77
N THR A 132 -17.03 -4.79 2.26
CA THR A 132 -17.62 -4.77 3.60
C THR A 132 -17.28 -6.03 4.41
N CYS A 133 -16.88 -7.11 3.74
CA CYS A 133 -16.39 -8.33 4.35
C CYS A 133 -15.29 -8.99 3.51
N VAL A 134 -14.68 -10.07 4.02
CA VAL A 134 -13.54 -10.73 3.36
C VAL A 134 -13.95 -11.47 2.08
N GLU A 135 -15.19 -11.95 2.05
CA GLU A 135 -15.82 -12.66 0.92
C GLU A 135 -15.98 -11.77 -0.32
N ASP A 136 -15.94 -10.44 -0.15
CA ASP A 136 -15.96 -9.50 -1.28
C ASP A 136 -14.64 -9.52 -2.08
N ILE A 137 -13.57 -10.08 -1.51
CA ILE A 137 -12.22 -10.13 -2.09
C ILE A 137 -11.79 -11.57 -2.39
N VAL A 138 -12.03 -12.50 -1.47
CA VAL A 138 -11.58 -13.89 -1.60
C VAL A 138 -12.57 -14.66 -2.46
N VAL A 139 -12.08 -15.16 -3.60
CA VAL A 139 -12.81 -16.06 -4.52
C VAL A 139 -12.43 -17.50 -4.24
#